data_AF-A0A175YR11-F1
#
_entry.id   AF-A0A175YR11-F1
#
_cell.length_a   1.000
_cell.length_b   1.000
_cell.length_c   1.000
_cell.angle_alpha   90.00
_cell.angle_beta   90.00
_cell.angle_gamma   90.00
#
_symmetry.space_group_name_H-M   'P 1'
#
loop_
_entity.id
_entity.type
_entity.pdbx_description
1 polymer ?
#
loop_
_entity_poly.entity_id
_entity_poly.type
_entity_poly.pdbx_seq_one_letter_code
_entity_poly.pdbx_strand_id
1 'polypeptide(L)'
;MMNIVSTAGDLMQDFRTGYMTLASPRSMFVSQVIGTAMGCVISPCVFWLFYKAIDDIGTPHSSSPVPFALVYRNMAIIGTEGISSLPKNCLNLCYIFFAGTIIVNVIRDVVPKTWANYIPLPVAMAIPFYIGAYFVVDMSVGCLILFVWEKMDKASADAYGDSVASGLIVGDGLWTLPSTILALAGVEPPICMKFLSRSTNAKVDEFLKTSLHI
;
A
#
# COMPACT_ATOMS: atom_id res chain seq x y z
N MET A 1 -18.14 -11.80 -2.42
CA MET A 1 -18.82 -10.99 -1.37
C MET A 1 -17.91 -9.94 -0.73
N MET A 2 -16.64 -10.25 -0.42
CA MET A 2 -15.73 -9.34 0.30
C MET A 2 -15.58 -7.94 -0.36
N ASN A 3 -15.50 -7.87 -1.69
CA ASN A 3 -15.38 -6.60 -2.40
C ASN A 3 -16.62 -5.70 -2.24
N ILE A 4 -17.84 -6.24 -2.20
CA ILE A 4 -19.07 -5.43 -2.14
C ILE A 4 -19.16 -4.69 -0.80
N VAL A 5 -18.81 -5.39 0.30
CA VAL A 5 -18.84 -4.81 1.65
C VAL A 5 -17.74 -3.76 1.82
N SER A 6 -16.54 -4.00 1.27
CA SER A 6 -15.46 -3.02 1.28
C SER A 6 -15.87 -1.75 0.54
N THR A 7 -16.35 -1.87 -0.70
CA THR A 7 -16.75 -0.72 -1.51
C THR A 7 -17.89 0.08 -0.88
N ALA A 8 -18.85 -0.59 -0.22
CA ALA A 8 -19.90 0.10 0.52
C ALA A 8 -19.33 0.87 1.73
N GLY A 9 -18.31 0.33 2.40
CA GLY A 9 -17.60 1.01 3.47
C GLY A 9 -16.85 2.26 2.98
N ASP A 10 -16.10 2.14 1.90
CA ASP A 10 -15.35 3.24 1.27
C ASP A 10 -16.31 4.35 0.84
N LEU A 11 -17.45 3.99 0.24
CA LEU A 11 -18.51 4.91 -0.13
C LEU A 11 -19.06 5.71 1.06
N MET A 12 -19.23 5.06 2.22
CA MET A 12 -19.68 5.74 3.44
C MET A 12 -18.59 6.67 4.02
N GLN A 13 -17.31 6.29 3.93
CA GLN A 13 -16.19 7.14 4.35
C GLN A 13 -16.09 8.39 3.48
N ASP A 14 -16.27 8.22 2.17
CA ASP A 14 -16.37 9.30 1.20
C ASP A 14 -17.47 10.29 1.59
N PHE A 15 -18.71 9.81 1.78
CA PHE A 15 -19.81 10.70 2.18
C PHE A 15 -19.58 11.40 3.51
N ARG A 16 -18.95 10.72 4.48
CA ARG A 16 -18.56 11.34 5.75
C ARG A 16 -17.55 12.46 5.53
N THR A 17 -16.55 12.24 4.68
CA THR A 17 -15.55 13.25 4.33
C THR A 17 -16.22 14.43 3.62
N GLY A 18 -17.09 14.16 2.64
CA GLY A 18 -17.86 15.18 1.95
C GLY A 18 -18.75 16.01 2.90
N TYR A 19 -19.33 15.39 3.93
CA TYR A 19 -20.06 16.10 4.97
C TYR A 19 -19.14 17.03 5.80
N MET A 20 -17.94 16.56 6.16
CA MET A 20 -16.97 17.36 6.93
C MET A 20 -16.41 18.53 6.11
N THR A 21 -16.27 18.39 4.78
CA THR A 21 -15.83 19.46 3.88
C THR A 21 -16.97 20.34 3.35
N LEU A 22 -18.20 20.17 3.86
CA LEU A 22 -19.41 20.87 3.40
C LEU A 22 -19.69 20.71 1.89
N ALA A 23 -19.20 19.61 1.29
CA ALA A 23 -19.44 19.29 -0.10
C ALA A 23 -20.86 18.74 -0.30
N SER A 24 -21.46 19.00 -1.47
CA SER A 24 -22.82 18.54 -1.73
C SER A 24 -22.87 17.00 -1.90
N PRO A 25 -23.70 16.27 -1.12
CA PRO A 25 -23.77 14.81 -1.21
C PRO A 25 -24.21 14.31 -2.58
N ARG A 26 -25.04 15.09 -3.27
CA ARG A 26 -25.53 14.77 -4.62
C ARG A 26 -24.40 14.80 -5.65
N SER A 27 -23.53 15.82 -5.59
CA SER A 27 -22.39 15.90 -6.51
C SER A 27 -21.39 14.78 -6.25
N MET A 28 -21.16 14.42 -4.98
CA MET A 28 -20.29 13.31 -4.61
C MET A 28 -20.80 11.97 -5.17
N PHE A 29 -22.10 11.69 -4.98
CA PHE A 29 -22.73 10.48 -5.53
C PHE A 29 -22.64 10.42 -7.06
N VAL A 30 -22.97 11.51 -7.75
CA VAL A 30 -22.90 11.56 -9.22
C VAL A 30 -21.45 11.35 -9.70
N SER A 31 -20.47 11.94 -9.02
CA SER A 31 -19.05 11.78 -9.36
C SER A 31 -18.59 10.33 -9.19
N GLN A 32 -19.03 9.64 -8.13
CA GLN A 32 -18.71 8.22 -7.93
C GLN A 32 -19.38 7.32 -8.96
N VAL A 33 -20.63 7.59 -9.35
CA VAL A 33 -21.31 6.85 -10.42
C VAL A 33 -20.55 6.99 -11.74
N ILE A 34 -20.15 8.22 -12.10
CA ILE A 34 -19.36 8.49 -13.31
C ILE A 34 -17.99 7.81 -13.23
N GLY A 35 -17.28 7.97 -12.10
CA GLY A 35 -15.97 7.35 -11.89
C GLY A 35 -16.02 5.83 -11.95
N THR A 36 -17.05 5.22 -11.38
CA THR A 36 -17.28 3.76 -11.45
C THR A 36 -17.58 3.33 -12.88
N ALA A 37 -18.45 4.06 -13.59
CA ALA A 37 -18.77 3.76 -14.99
C ALA A 37 -17.52 3.84 -15.89
N MET A 38 -16.68 4.87 -15.70
CA MET A 38 -15.40 4.98 -16.39
C MET A 38 -14.45 3.84 -16.01
N GLY A 39 -14.35 3.50 -14.73
CA GLY A 39 -13.53 2.38 -14.24
C GLY A 39 -13.94 1.03 -14.84
N CYS A 40 -15.24 0.79 -15.03
CA CYS A 40 -15.76 -0.43 -15.68
C CYS A 40 -15.30 -0.58 -17.13
N VAL A 41 -14.97 0.51 -17.82
CA VAL A 41 -14.46 0.48 -19.20
C VAL A 41 -12.93 0.51 -19.22
N ILE A 42 -12.32 1.43 -18.47
CA ILE A 42 -10.87 1.66 -18.49
C ILE A 42 -10.11 0.46 -17.91
N SER A 43 -10.54 -0.08 -16.76
CA SER A 43 -9.84 -1.19 -16.10
C SER A 43 -9.70 -2.44 -16.99
N PRO A 44 -10.76 -2.98 -17.64
CA PRO A 44 -10.60 -4.13 -18.52
C PRO A 44 -9.78 -3.80 -19.78
N CYS A 45 -9.89 -2.58 -20.33
CA CYS A 45 -9.06 -2.16 -21.46
C CYS A 45 -7.57 -2.15 -21.11
N VAL A 46 -7.21 -1.59 -19.96
CA VAL A 46 -5.83 -1.55 -19.46
C VAL A 46 -5.33 -2.95 -19.15
N PHE A 47 -6.14 -3.78 -18.48
CA PHE A 47 -5.80 -5.18 -18.24
C PHE A 47 -5.52 -5.95 -19.53
N TRP A 48 -6.37 -5.77 -20.54
CA TRP A 48 -6.21 -6.43 -21.84
C TRP A 48 -4.95 -5.97 -22.58
N LEU A 49 -4.59 -4.69 -22.45
CA LEU A 49 -3.34 -4.14 -23.00
C LEU A 49 -2.14 -4.82 -22.35
N PHE A 50 -2.08 -4.90 -21.01
CA PHE A 50 -1.01 -5.61 -20.31
C PHE A 50 -0.96 -7.07 -20.72
N TYR A 51 -2.10 -7.75 -20.69
CA TYR A 51 -2.23 -9.17 -21.02
C TYR A 51 -1.71 -9.51 -22.42
N LYS A 52 -1.80 -8.59 -23.38
CA LYS A 52 -1.24 -8.77 -24.72
C LYS A 52 0.21 -8.29 -24.87
N ALA A 53 0.63 -7.31 -24.08
CA ALA A 53 1.95 -6.70 -24.19
C ALA A 53 3.04 -7.49 -23.46
N ILE A 54 2.66 -8.29 -22.44
CA ILE A 54 3.58 -9.05 -21.62
C ILE A 54 3.19 -10.52 -21.73
N ASP A 55 4.02 -11.33 -22.39
CA ASP A 55 3.72 -12.75 -22.64
C ASP A 55 3.79 -13.63 -21.38
N ASP A 56 4.47 -13.17 -20.32
CA ASP A 56 4.79 -13.98 -19.13
C ASP A 56 4.14 -13.46 -17.83
N ILE A 57 2.96 -12.84 -17.90
CA ILE A 57 2.29 -12.29 -16.71
C ILE A 57 1.95 -13.40 -15.72
N GLY A 58 2.45 -13.28 -14.49
CA GLY A 58 2.03 -14.11 -13.37
C GLY A 58 2.80 -15.42 -13.19
N THR A 59 3.84 -15.70 -13.98
CA THR A 59 4.75 -16.79 -13.65
C THR A 59 5.74 -16.36 -12.55
N PRO A 60 6.17 -17.28 -11.65
CA PRO A 60 7.04 -16.95 -10.52
C PRO A 60 8.44 -16.43 -10.87
N HIS A 61 8.83 -16.47 -12.15
CA HIS A 61 10.16 -16.07 -12.64
C HIS A 61 10.10 -14.98 -13.73
N SER A 62 8.93 -14.43 -14.01
CA SER A 62 8.78 -13.31 -14.96
C SER A 62 9.19 -11.98 -14.34
N SER A 63 9.55 -11.03 -15.21
CA SER A 63 9.80 -9.63 -14.85
C SER A 63 8.54 -8.88 -14.35
N SER A 64 7.37 -9.54 -14.32
CA SER A 64 6.09 -8.95 -13.89
C SER A 64 5.36 -9.87 -12.91
N PRO A 65 5.87 -10.02 -11.68
CA PRO A 65 5.20 -10.78 -10.64
C PRO A 65 3.85 -10.14 -10.29
N VAL A 66 2.83 -10.96 -10.04
CA VAL A 66 1.49 -10.51 -9.62
C VAL A 66 1.32 -10.81 -8.12
N PRO A 67 1.89 -9.99 -7.21
CA PRO A 67 1.92 -10.29 -5.78
C PRO A 67 0.52 -10.39 -5.17
N PHE A 68 -0.40 -9.53 -5.61
CA PHE A 68 -1.78 -9.55 -5.13
C PHE A 68 -2.54 -10.82 -5.54
N ALA A 69 -2.21 -11.46 -6.67
CA ALA A 69 -2.85 -12.71 -7.07
C ALA A 69 -2.55 -13.85 -6.09
N LEU A 70 -1.33 -13.89 -5.55
CA LEU A 70 -0.96 -14.85 -4.51
C LEU A 70 -1.78 -14.63 -3.23
N VAL A 71 -1.95 -13.37 -2.83
CA VAL A 71 -2.75 -13.01 -1.64
C VAL A 71 -4.20 -13.44 -1.82
N TYR A 72 -4.84 -13.09 -2.94
CA TYR A 72 -6.22 -13.49 -3.21
C TYR A 72 -6.40 -15.00 -3.33
N ARG A 73 -5.42 -15.71 -3.91
CA ARG A 73 -5.41 -17.18 -3.93
C ARG A 73 -5.39 -17.76 -2.52
N ASN A 74 -4.52 -17.26 -1.64
CA ASN A 74 -4.45 -17.73 -0.26
C ASN A 74 -5.74 -17.43 0.51
N MET A 75 -6.36 -16.26 0.30
CA MET A 75 -7.67 -15.93 0.87
C MET A 75 -8.76 -16.88 0.37
N ALA A 76 -8.76 -17.25 -0.91
CA ALA A 76 -9.71 -18.20 -1.47
C ALA A 76 -9.55 -19.59 -0.86
N ILE A 77 -8.31 -20.08 -0.71
CA ILE A 77 -8.01 -21.37 -0.07
C ILE A 77 -8.53 -21.39 1.37
N ILE A 78 -8.31 -20.33 2.15
CA ILE A 78 -8.85 -20.21 3.52
C ILE A 78 -10.39 -20.22 3.51
N GLY A 79 -11.01 -19.59 2.51
CA GLY A 79 -12.46 -19.58 2.34
C GLY A 79 -13.06 -20.95 1.99
N THR A 80 -12.32 -21.79 1.24
CA THR A 80 -12.82 -23.11 0.78
C THR A 80 -12.45 -24.26 1.70
N GLU A 81 -11.21 -24.29 2.20
CA GLU A 81 -10.68 -25.35 3.06
C GLU A 81 -10.82 -25.02 4.56
N GLY A 82 -11.28 -23.81 4.87
CA GLY A 82 -11.52 -23.35 6.23
C GLY A 82 -10.24 -23.05 7.00
N ILE A 83 -10.42 -22.86 8.31
CA ILE A 83 -9.36 -22.42 9.21
C ILE A 83 -8.26 -23.50 9.38
N SER A 84 -8.54 -24.74 8.99
CA SER A 84 -7.62 -25.88 8.99
C SER A 84 -6.42 -25.72 8.04
N SER A 85 -6.53 -24.87 7.01
CA SER A 85 -5.43 -24.62 6.07
C SER A 85 -4.47 -23.52 6.52
N LEU A 86 -4.71 -22.90 7.69
CA LEU A 86 -3.79 -21.94 8.25
C LEU A 86 -2.53 -22.64 8.82
N PRO A 87 -1.36 -21.99 8.76
CA PRO A 87 -0.15 -22.50 9.38
C PRO A 87 -0.36 -22.82 10.88
N LYS A 88 0.35 -23.84 11.38
CA LYS A 88 0.33 -24.23 12.80
C LYS A 88 0.59 -22.99 13.67
N ASN A 89 -0.22 -22.80 14.70
CA ASN A 89 -0.20 -21.66 15.63
C ASN A 89 -0.64 -20.29 15.07
N CYS A 90 -1.05 -20.17 13.80
CA CYS A 90 -1.47 -18.88 13.22
C CYS A 90 -2.65 -18.27 13.99
N LEU A 91 -3.68 -19.06 14.30
CA LEU A 91 -4.81 -18.58 15.12
C LEU A 91 -4.39 -18.14 16.51
N ASN A 92 -3.49 -18.88 17.16
CA ASN A 92 -3.02 -18.54 18.49
C ASN A 92 -2.30 -17.18 18.48
N LEU A 93 -1.45 -16.95 17.47
CA LEU A 93 -0.81 -15.66 17.25
C LEU A 93 -1.85 -14.56 16.97
N CYS A 94 -2.85 -14.82 16.12
CA CYS A 94 -3.93 -13.87 15.84
C CYS A 94 -4.67 -13.45 17.12
N TYR A 95 -5.04 -14.41 17.98
CA TYR A 95 -5.69 -14.10 19.26
C TYR A 95 -4.79 -13.32 20.22
N ILE A 96 -3.50 -13.68 20.31
CA ILE A 96 -2.52 -12.96 21.14
C ILE A 96 -2.34 -11.53 20.65
N PHE A 97 -2.15 -11.31 19.36
CA PHE A 97 -1.98 -9.97 18.79
C PHE A 97 -3.26 -9.16 18.84
N PHE A 98 -4.42 -9.79 18.66
CA PHE A 98 -5.72 -9.13 18.80
C PHE A 98 -5.95 -8.65 20.24
N ALA A 99 -5.77 -9.53 21.22
CA ALA A 99 -5.87 -9.17 22.63
C ALA A 99 -4.82 -8.11 23.01
N GLY A 100 -3.57 -8.26 22.57
CA GLY A 100 -2.51 -7.28 22.78
C GLY A 100 -2.85 -5.91 22.17
N THR A 101 -3.40 -5.89 20.97
CA THR A 101 -3.85 -4.65 20.30
C THR A 101 -4.97 -3.98 21.08
N ILE A 102 -5.96 -4.72 21.56
CA ILE A 102 -7.03 -4.16 22.40
C ILE A 102 -6.43 -3.56 23.66
N ILE A 103 -5.56 -4.28 24.36
CA ILE A 103 -4.93 -3.81 25.61
C ILE A 103 -4.13 -2.53 25.36
N VAL A 104 -3.31 -2.47 24.31
CA VAL A 104 -2.51 -1.28 23.98
C VAL A 104 -3.40 -0.08 23.66
N ASN A 105 -4.49 -0.27 22.90
CA ASN A 105 -5.42 0.83 22.61
C ASN A 105 -6.15 1.30 23.87
N VAL A 106 -6.61 0.38 24.73
CA VAL A 106 -7.25 0.74 26.00
C VAL A 106 -6.30 1.50 26.92
N ILE A 107 -5.03 1.07 27.02
CA ILE A 107 -4.01 1.79 27.80
C ILE A 107 -3.82 3.20 27.23
N ARG A 108 -3.74 3.33 25.90
CA ARG A 108 -3.61 4.63 25.24
C ARG A 108 -4.78 5.57 25.54
N ASP A 109 -6.01 5.06 25.61
CA ASP A 109 -7.21 5.85 25.88
C ASP A 109 -7.36 6.26 27.36
N VAL A 110 -6.88 5.44 28.29
CA VAL A 110 -6.98 5.71 29.75
C VAL A 110 -5.86 6.62 30.24
N VAL A 111 -4.70 6.56 29.59
CA VAL A 111 -3.51 7.31 30.00
C VAL A 111 -3.63 8.79 29.58
N PRO A 112 -3.18 9.75 30.42
CA PRO A 112 -3.18 11.17 30.05
C PRO A 112 -2.40 11.44 28.76
N LYS A 113 -2.86 12.41 27.97
CA LYS A 113 -2.34 12.74 26.62
C LYS A 113 -0.82 12.92 26.55
N THR A 114 -0.18 13.33 27.65
CA THR A 114 1.28 13.48 27.77
C THR A 114 2.04 12.16 27.59
N TRP A 115 1.48 11.05 28.06
CA TRP A 115 2.07 9.71 27.96
C TRP A 115 1.46 8.91 26.80
N ALA A 116 0.21 9.18 26.43
CA ALA A 116 -0.45 8.52 25.30
C ALA A 116 0.24 8.76 23.95
N ASN A 117 0.93 9.89 23.78
CA ASN A 117 1.68 10.22 22.56
C ASN A 117 2.91 9.32 22.33
N TYR A 118 3.42 8.64 23.36
CA TYR A 118 4.55 7.71 23.23
C TYR A 118 4.12 6.26 22.97
N ILE A 119 2.81 5.97 23.06
CA ILE A 119 2.29 4.63 22.85
C ILE A 119 2.11 4.42 21.34
N PRO A 120 2.77 3.42 20.74
CA PRO A 120 2.65 3.18 19.31
C PRO A 120 1.24 2.69 18.97
N LEU A 121 0.77 3.09 17.79
CA LEU A 121 -0.51 2.66 17.23
C LEU A 121 -0.35 1.29 16.56
N PRO A 122 -0.92 0.20 17.11
CA PRO A 122 -0.72 -1.15 16.55
C PRO A 122 -1.20 -1.26 15.10
N VAL A 123 -2.27 -0.54 14.75
CA VAL A 123 -2.81 -0.51 13.38
C VAL A 123 -1.81 0.13 12.41
N ALA A 124 -1.17 1.23 12.79
CA ALA A 124 -0.16 1.88 11.94
C ALA A 124 1.09 0.99 11.78
N MET A 125 1.46 0.27 12.84
CA MET A 125 2.58 -0.68 12.79
C MET A 125 2.31 -1.88 11.87
N ALA A 126 1.06 -2.30 11.71
CA ALA A 126 0.72 -3.45 10.88
C ALA A 126 0.91 -3.21 9.37
N ILE A 127 0.80 -1.96 8.90
CA ILE A 127 0.82 -1.62 7.47
C ILE A 127 2.18 -2.02 6.82
N PRO A 128 3.34 -1.64 7.38
CA PRO A 128 4.64 -2.09 6.87
C PRO A 128 4.86 -3.60 6.84
N PHE A 129 4.30 -4.34 7.81
CA PHE A 129 4.40 -5.80 7.82
C PHE A 129 3.61 -6.44 6.67
N TYR A 130 2.59 -5.74 6.16
CA TYR A 130 1.77 -6.20 5.04
C TYR A 130 2.36 -5.81 3.68
N ILE A 131 2.81 -4.56 3.52
CA ILE A 131 3.24 -4.00 2.24
C ILE A 131 4.75 -4.18 2.00
N GLY A 132 5.56 -4.00 3.05
CA GLY A 132 7.01 -4.07 2.99
C GLY A 132 7.70 -2.92 3.71
N ALA A 133 9.01 -3.06 3.91
CA ALA A 133 9.82 -2.11 4.67
C ALA A 133 9.99 -0.74 3.98
N TYR A 134 9.87 -0.67 2.65
CA TYR A 134 9.98 0.60 1.91
C TYR A 134 8.94 1.62 2.38
N PHE A 135 7.73 1.14 2.67
CA PHE A 135 6.63 1.96 3.19
C PHE A 135 6.96 2.62 4.54
N VAL A 136 7.81 1.99 5.36
CA VAL A 136 8.29 2.59 6.63
C VAL A 136 9.14 3.82 6.35
N VAL A 137 9.99 3.77 5.33
CA VAL A 137 10.90 4.87 4.98
C VAL A 137 10.07 6.07 4.53
N ASP A 138 9.10 5.84 3.63
CA ASP A 138 8.22 6.90 3.12
C ASP A 138 7.40 7.52 4.25
N MET A 139 6.84 6.70 5.14
CA MET A 139 6.09 7.17 6.30
C MET A 139 6.98 7.96 7.28
N SER A 140 8.22 7.53 7.49
CA SER A 140 9.18 8.22 8.36
C SER A 140 9.56 9.60 7.81
N VAL A 141 9.77 9.70 6.50
CA VAL A 141 10.04 10.97 5.81
C VAL A 141 8.83 11.89 5.91
N GLY A 142 7.62 11.36 5.65
CA GLY A 142 6.37 12.12 5.80
C GLY A 142 6.16 12.66 7.22
N CYS A 143 6.39 11.82 8.24
CA CYS A 143 6.32 12.23 9.64
C CYS A 143 7.36 13.30 9.99
N LEU A 144 8.58 13.22 9.45
CA LEU A 144 9.63 14.21 9.69
C LEU A 144 9.26 15.57 9.08
N ILE A 145 8.72 15.57 7.86
CA ILE A 145 8.23 16.79 7.19
C ILE A 145 7.13 17.44 8.02
N LEU A 146 6.14 16.65 8.47
CA LEU A 146 5.05 17.15 9.30
C LEU A 146 5.56 17.69 10.64
N PHE A 147 6.49 16.99 11.30
CA PHE A 147 7.07 17.41 12.57
C PHE A 147 7.82 18.75 12.47
N VAL A 148 8.61 18.94 11.40
CA VAL A 148 9.30 20.22 11.16
C VAL A 148 8.28 21.32 10.88
N TRP A 149 7.24 21.03 10.10
CA TRP A 149 6.19 22.00 9.79
C TRP A 149 5.40 22.41 11.05
N GLU A 150 5.00 21.47 11.89
CA GLU A 150 4.33 21.74 13.18
C GLU A 150 5.18 22.62 14.11
N LYS A 151 6.51 22.48 14.05
CA LYS A 151 7.45 23.31 14.84
C LYS A 151 7.57 24.74 14.32
N MET A 152 7.37 24.95 13.02
CA MET A 152 7.44 26.28 12.40
C MET A 152 6.10 27.00 12.47
N ASP A 153 5.02 26.33 12.08
CA ASP A 153 3.66 26.87 12.07
C ASP A 153 2.64 25.76 12.32
N LYS A 154 2.21 25.68 13.58
CA LYS A 154 1.22 24.70 14.03
C LYS A 154 -0.14 24.89 13.38
N ALA A 155 -0.57 26.13 13.15
CA ALA A 155 -1.91 26.41 12.64
C ALA A 155 -2.04 25.98 11.17
N SER A 156 -1.00 26.23 10.37
CA SER A 156 -0.96 25.78 8.97
C SER A 156 -0.78 24.26 8.85
N ALA A 157 0.05 23.65 9.69
CA ALA A 157 0.25 22.20 9.69
C ALA A 157 -1.04 21.45 10.04
N ASP A 158 -1.77 21.88 11.08
CA ASP A 158 -3.04 21.26 11.48
C ASP A 158 -4.14 21.44 10.40
N ALA A 159 -4.10 22.53 9.62
CA ALA A 159 -5.09 22.82 8.58
C ALA A 159 -4.81 22.13 7.23
N TYR A 160 -3.53 22.05 6.82
CA TYR A 160 -3.15 21.58 5.48
C TYR A 160 -2.39 20.26 5.48
N GLY A 161 -1.96 19.75 6.62
CA GLY A 161 -1.15 18.52 6.74
C GLY A 161 -1.79 17.33 6.04
N ASP A 162 -3.06 17.05 6.33
CA ASP A 162 -3.81 15.95 5.72
C ASP A 162 -3.99 16.13 4.20
N SER A 163 -4.16 17.38 3.75
CA SER A 163 -4.28 17.70 2.31
C SER A 163 -2.97 17.49 1.57
N VAL A 164 -1.83 17.82 2.18
CA VAL A 164 -0.51 17.57 1.57
C VAL A 164 -0.18 16.09 1.59
N ALA A 165 -0.47 15.39 2.69
CA ALA A 165 -0.25 13.95 2.81
C ALA A 165 -1.05 13.16 1.75
N SER A 166 -2.34 13.47 1.57
CA SER A 166 -3.15 12.87 0.50
C SER A 166 -2.62 13.19 -0.90
N GLY A 167 -2.14 14.41 -1.13
CA GLY A 167 -1.48 14.80 -2.38
C GLY A 167 -0.21 13.98 -2.67
N LEU A 168 0.62 13.71 -1.66
CA LEU A 168 1.81 12.86 -1.80
C LEU A 168 1.45 11.41 -2.12
N ILE A 169 0.43 10.86 -1.46
CA ILE A 169 -0.07 9.49 -1.74
C ILE A 169 -0.60 9.38 -3.17
N VAL A 170 -1.40 10.35 -3.62
CA VAL A 170 -1.90 10.39 -5.01
C VAL A 170 -0.75 10.57 -6.00
N GLY A 171 0.26 11.38 -5.65
CA GLY A 171 1.46 11.58 -6.45
C GLY A 171 2.25 10.30 -6.70
N ASP A 172 2.44 9.48 -5.66
CA ASP A 172 3.06 8.15 -5.77
C ASP A 172 2.26 7.24 -6.72
N GLY A 173 0.93 7.23 -6.58
CA GLY A 173 0.03 6.51 -7.50
C GLY A 173 0.16 6.98 -8.95
N LEU A 174 0.22 8.30 -9.19
CA LEU A 174 0.39 8.87 -10.53
C LEU A 174 1.74 8.49 -11.16
N TRP A 175 2.80 8.34 -10.37
CA TRP A 175 4.12 7.91 -10.86
C TRP A 175 4.13 6.49 -11.44
N THR A 176 3.14 5.67 -11.08
CA THR A 176 2.96 4.33 -11.66
C THR A 176 2.70 4.39 -13.16
N LEU A 177 2.06 5.45 -13.68
CA LEU A 177 1.76 5.56 -15.11
C LEU A 177 3.03 5.78 -15.96
N PRO A 178 3.87 6.81 -15.72
CA PRO A 178 5.14 6.97 -16.45
C PRO A 178 6.07 5.79 -16.30
N SER A 179 6.23 5.24 -15.09
CA SER A 179 7.11 4.09 -14.85
C SER A 179 6.67 2.86 -15.66
N THR A 180 5.37 2.65 -15.79
CA THR A 180 4.85 1.56 -16.61
C THR A 180 5.04 1.82 -18.12
N ILE A 181 4.90 3.06 -18.59
CA ILE A 181 5.22 3.42 -19.97
C ILE A 181 6.71 3.19 -20.27
N LEU A 182 7.60 3.58 -19.35
CA LEU A 182 9.03 3.34 -19.46
C LEU A 182 9.37 1.84 -19.50
N ALA A 183 8.70 1.04 -18.67
CA ALA A 183 8.84 -0.42 -18.68
C ALA A 183 8.38 -1.03 -20.02
N LEU A 184 7.25 -0.56 -20.57
CA LEU A 184 6.75 -0.98 -21.89
C LEU A 184 7.66 -0.54 -23.03
N ALA A 185 8.31 0.62 -22.90
CA ALA A 185 9.29 1.13 -23.87
C ALA A 185 10.66 0.44 -23.79
N GLY A 186 10.86 -0.50 -22.84
CA GLY A 186 12.11 -1.23 -22.68
C GLY A 186 13.29 -0.36 -22.26
N VAL A 187 13.03 0.80 -21.63
CA VAL A 187 14.09 1.70 -21.18
C VAL A 187 14.78 1.07 -19.98
N GLU A 188 16.03 0.66 -20.15
CA GLU A 188 16.84 0.15 -19.05
C GLU A 188 17.03 1.24 -17.98
N PRO A 189 16.82 0.92 -16.70
CA PRO A 189 17.01 1.89 -15.63
C PRO A 189 18.48 2.35 -15.62
N PRO A 190 18.75 3.68 -15.65
CA PRO A 190 20.10 4.20 -15.79
C PRO A 190 21.00 3.89 -14.59
N ILE A 191 20.42 3.43 -13.48
CA ILE A 191 21.13 3.08 -12.24
C ILE A 191 20.53 1.78 -11.69
N CYS A 192 21.26 0.69 -11.78
CA CYS A 192 20.92 -0.56 -11.10
C CYS A 192 21.58 -0.58 -9.71
N MET A 193 20.84 -0.24 -8.65
CA MET A 193 21.35 -0.32 -7.27
C MET A 193 21.24 -1.74 -6.73
N LYS A 194 22.38 -2.35 -6.38
CA LYS A 194 22.46 -3.68 -5.76
C LYS A 194 22.71 -3.57 -4.26
N PHE A 195 21.69 -3.85 -3.46
CA PHE A 195 21.81 -3.89 -1.98
C PHE A 195 22.26 -5.29 -1.49
N LEU A 196 23.44 -5.73 -1.93
CA LEU A 196 24.05 -6.97 -1.44
C LEU A 196 25.27 -6.65 -0.56
N SER A 197 25.63 -7.57 0.32
CA SER A 197 26.90 -7.45 1.07
C SER A 197 28.07 -7.40 0.08
N ARG A 198 29.18 -6.72 0.43
CA ARG A 198 30.35 -6.59 -0.48
C ARG A 198 30.82 -7.92 -1.07
N SER A 199 30.81 -8.99 -0.28
CA SER A 199 31.23 -10.31 -0.74
C SER A 199 30.28 -10.92 -1.77
N THR A 200 28.97 -10.66 -1.64
CA THR A 200 27.96 -11.16 -2.57
C THR A 200 27.89 -10.31 -3.83
N ASN A 201 28.05 -8.98 -3.71
CA ASN A 201 28.19 -8.08 -4.86
C ASN A 201 29.40 -8.46 -5.73
N ALA A 202 30.55 -8.74 -5.13
CA ALA A 202 31.74 -9.17 -5.88
C ALA A 202 31.49 -10.46 -6.69
N LYS A 203 30.80 -11.44 -6.10
CA LYS A 203 30.44 -12.69 -6.79
C LYS A 203 29.43 -12.47 -7.92
N VAL A 204 28.45 -11.60 -7.71
CA VAL A 204 27.44 -11.28 -8.73
C VAL A 204 28.06 -10.49 -9.88
N ASP A 205 29.00 -9.57 -9.61
CA ASP A 205 29.71 -8.84 -10.65
C ASP A 205 30.67 -9.74 -11.44
N GLU A 206 31.30 -10.72 -10.79
CA GLU A 206 32.11 -11.75 -11.44
C GLU A 206 31.25 -12.67 -12.33
N PHE A 207 30.07 -13.06 -11.84
CA PHE A 207 29.11 -13.85 -12.62
C PHE A 207 28.61 -13.10 -13.86
N LEU A 208 28.20 -11.85 -13.70
CA LEU A 208 27.71 -11.02 -14.81
C LEU A 208 28.79 -10.73 -15.85
N LYS A 209 30.05 -10.55 -15.44
CA LYS A 209 31.18 -10.41 -16.38
C LYS A 209 31.46 -11.70 -17.17
N THR A 210 31.23 -12.86 -16.56
CA THR A 210 31.43 -14.16 -17.20
C THR A 210 30.30 -14.46 -18.19
N SER A 211 29.06 -14.06 -17.89
CA SER A 211 27.90 -14.24 -18.77
C SER A 211 27.86 -13.30 -19.98
N LEU A 212 28.61 -12.19 -19.97
CA LEU A 212 28.68 -11.24 -21.09
C LEU A 212 29.71 -11.62 -22.17
N HIS A 213 30.39 -12.75 -22.00
CA HIS A 213 31.41 -13.28 -22.92
C HIS A 213 30.94 -14.51 -23.73
N ILE A 214 29.63 -14.79 -23.75
CA ILE A 214 28.93 -15.71 -24.67
C ILE A 214 27.89 -14.90 -25.43
#